data_AF-A0A7Z9XEP3-F1
#
_entry.id   AF-A0A7Z9XEP3-F1
#
_cell.length_a   1.000
_cell.length_b   1.000
_cell.length_c   1.000
_cell.angle_alpha   90.00
_cell.angle_beta   90.00
_cell.angle_gamma   90.00
#
_symmetry.space_group_name_H-M   'P 1'
#
loop_
_entity.id
_entity.type
_entity.pdbx_description
1 polymer ?
#
loop_
_entity_poly.entity_id
_entity_poly.type
_entity_poly.pdbx_seq_one_letter_code
_entity_poly.pdbx_strand_id
1 'polypeptide(L)'
;QELGDAGEGVLITQVVPPPTERVLLPACEEYSRLLAQHYPEDKPNFVSFEGFINARLLIEALRRAGRDISREGFIRALESIREHYVGIGAVINFGPLDHQGIDDVYLTQVKNGKLQLLLYK
;
A
#
# COMPACT_ATOMS: atom_id res chain seq x y z
N GLN A 1 9.75 -6.57 -20.71
CA GLN A 1 9.77 -8.02 -20.99
C GLN A 1 9.86 -8.73 -19.65
N GLU A 2 8.98 -9.68 -19.35
CA GLU A 2 9.03 -10.46 -18.11
C GLU A 2 10.02 -11.63 -18.25
N LEU A 3 10.52 -12.16 -17.14
CA LEU A 3 11.52 -13.24 -17.12
C LEU A 3 10.97 -14.61 -17.53
N GLY A 4 9.64 -14.79 -17.56
CA GLY A 4 9.01 -16.09 -17.84
C GLY A 4 9.49 -17.17 -16.87
N ASP A 5 9.72 -18.38 -17.38
CA ASP A 5 10.17 -19.53 -16.59
C ASP A 5 11.51 -19.30 -15.86
N ALA A 6 12.37 -18.42 -16.39
CA ALA A 6 13.63 -18.07 -15.73
C ALA A 6 13.44 -17.29 -14.41
N GLY A 7 12.23 -16.76 -14.17
CA GLY A 7 11.87 -16.10 -12.92
C GLY A 7 11.39 -17.04 -11.82
N GLU A 8 11.18 -18.33 -12.09
CA GLU A 8 10.66 -19.27 -11.10
C GLU A 8 11.58 -19.35 -9.87
N GLY A 9 10.99 -19.30 -8.68
CA GLY A 9 11.71 -19.37 -7.41
C GLY A 9 12.31 -18.05 -6.93
N VAL A 10 12.32 -16.99 -7.74
CA VAL A 10 12.81 -15.65 -7.34
C VAL A 10 12.01 -15.14 -6.15
N LEU A 11 12.73 -14.67 -5.13
CA LEU A 11 12.18 -14.03 -3.95
C LEU A 11 12.13 -12.52 -4.14
N ILE A 12 10.99 -11.92 -3.76
CA ILE A 12 10.77 -10.48 -3.87
C ILE A 12 10.13 -9.98 -2.58
N THR A 13 10.75 -8.99 -1.96
CA THR A 13 10.19 -8.26 -0.82
C THR A 13 9.22 -7.20 -1.32
N GLN A 14 8.02 -7.17 -0.76
CA GLN A 14 6.98 -6.18 -1.06
C GLN A 14 6.73 -5.32 0.18
N VAL A 15 6.38 -4.05 -0.03
CA VAL A 15 6.06 -3.08 1.04
C VAL A 15 4.56 -2.98 1.33
N VAL A 16 3.74 -3.66 0.54
CA VAL A 16 2.29 -3.78 0.71
C VAL A 16 1.88 -5.25 0.56
N PRO A 17 0.75 -5.68 1.18
CA PRO A 17 0.27 -7.03 0.99
C PRO A 17 -0.14 -7.27 -0.47
N PRO A 18 -0.26 -8.54 -0.89
CA PRO A 18 -0.80 -8.86 -2.21
C PRO A 18 -2.18 -8.22 -2.41
N PRO A 19 -2.38 -7.43 -3.48
CA PRO A 19 -3.66 -6.75 -3.73
C PRO A 19 -4.80 -7.72 -4.06
N THR A 20 -4.48 -9.00 -4.26
CA THR A 20 -5.45 -10.08 -4.47
C THR A 20 -6.00 -10.67 -3.16
N GLU A 21 -5.41 -10.36 -2.00
CA GLU A 21 -5.91 -10.81 -0.70
C GLU A 21 -7.08 -9.93 -0.25
N ARG A 22 -8.28 -10.24 -0.78
CA ARG A 22 -9.49 -9.43 -0.59
C ARG A 22 -10.39 -9.93 0.53
N VAL A 23 -10.11 -11.11 1.10
CA VAL A 23 -10.99 -11.71 2.12
C VAL A 23 -10.80 -11.02 3.45
N LEU A 24 -9.56 -10.70 3.80
CA LEU A 24 -9.21 -10.16 5.11
C LEU A 24 -8.86 -8.67 5.09
N LEU A 25 -8.56 -8.09 3.93
CA LEU A 25 -8.03 -6.73 3.81
C LEU A 25 -9.01 -5.81 3.05
N PRO A 26 -9.76 -4.94 3.75
CA PRO A 26 -10.73 -4.04 3.14
C PRO A 26 -10.13 -3.11 2.08
N ALA A 27 -8.87 -2.70 2.25
CA ALA A 27 -8.20 -1.84 1.28
C ALA A 27 -7.99 -2.54 -0.07
N CYS A 28 -7.66 -3.83 -0.07
CA CYS A 28 -7.47 -4.62 -1.28
C CYS A 28 -8.78 -4.74 -2.07
N GLU A 29 -9.90 -4.94 -1.38
CA GLU A 29 -11.22 -5.02 -2.00
C GLU A 29 -11.65 -3.65 -2.57
N GLU A 30 -11.52 -2.58 -1.78
CA GLU A 30 -11.86 -1.23 -2.21
C GLU A 30 -11.02 -0.78 -3.42
N TYR A 31 -9.70 -0.98 -3.34
CA TYR A 31 -8.78 -0.73 -4.45
C TYR A 31 -9.18 -1.50 -5.70
N SER A 32 -9.44 -2.81 -5.57
CA SER A 32 -9.81 -3.66 -6.70
C SER A 32 -11.11 -3.21 -7.36
N ARG A 33 -12.11 -2.84 -6.56
CA ARG A 33 -13.40 -2.31 -7.05
C ARG A 33 -13.21 -0.99 -7.79
N LEU A 34 -12.46 -0.05 -7.23
CA LEU A 34 -12.21 1.26 -7.85
C LEU A 34 -11.36 1.13 -9.12
N LEU A 35 -10.37 0.25 -9.13
CA LEU A 35 -9.56 -0.02 -10.32
C LEU A 35 -10.45 -0.56 -11.45
N ALA A 36 -11.27 -1.57 -11.19
CA ALA A 36 -12.18 -2.11 -12.19
C ALA A 36 -13.20 -1.08 -12.70
N GLN A 37 -13.62 -0.14 -11.85
CA GLN A 37 -14.55 0.93 -12.22
C GLN A 37 -13.93 2.00 -13.11
N HIS A 38 -12.69 2.40 -12.82
CA HIS A 38 -12.06 3.56 -13.47
C HIS A 38 -11.02 3.19 -14.55
N TYR A 39 -10.44 2.00 -14.47
CA TYR A 39 -9.41 1.47 -15.37
C TYR A 39 -9.69 -0.03 -15.65
N PRO A 40 -10.78 -0.36 -16.36
CA PRO A 40 -11.25 -1.74 -16.51
C PRO A 40 -10.27 -2.70 -17.21
N GLU A 41 -9.34 -2.15 -17.99
CA GLU A 41 -8.30 -2.93 -18.69
C GLU A 41 -7.08 -3.24 -17.79
N ASP A 42 -6.95 -2.55 -16.66
CA ASP A 42 -5.84 -2.70 -15.74
C ASP A 42 -6.09 -3.82 -14.73
N LYS A 43 -5.02 -4.51 -14.35
CA LYS A 43 -5.05 -5.56 -13.33
C LYS A 43 -4.43 -5.08 -12.02
N PRO A 44 -4.99 -5.48 -10.87
CA PRO A 44 -4.39 -5.21 -9.57
C PRO A 44 -2.93 -5.64 -9.53
N ASN A 45 -2.05 -4.74 -9.10
CA ASN A 45 -0.62 -5.02 -8.92
C ASN A 45 -0.07 -4.20 -7.74
N PHE A 46 1.06 -4.66 -7.19
CA PHE A 46 1.66 -4.09 -5.98
C PHE A 46 1.93 -2.59 -6.10
N VAL A 47 2.45 -2.13 -7.24
CA VAL A 47 2.84 -0.72 -7.45
C VAL A 47 1.64 0.21 -7.40
N SER A 48 0.59 -0.08 -8.19
CA SER A 48 -0.60 0.77 -8.17
C SER A 48 -1.40 0.66 -6.87
N PHE A 49 -1.29 -0.47 -6.16
CA PHE A 49 -1.89 -0.61 -4.84
C PHE A 49 -1.17 0.25 -3.79
N GLU A 50 0.15 0.25 -3.78
CA GLU A 50 0.95 1.18 -2.95
C GLU A 50 0.59 2.64 -3.24
N GLY A 51 0.46 3.01 -4.52
CA GLY A 51 -0.01 4.34 -4.93
C GLY A 51 -1.39 4.68 -4.37
N PHE A 52 -2.33 3.73 -4.38
CA PHE A 52 -3.66 3.90 -3.78
C PHE A 52 -3.60 4.14 -2.27
N ILE A 53 -2.77 3.38 -1.54
CA ILE A 53 -2.57 3.57 -0.10
C ILE A 53 -1.95 4.94 0.20
N ASN A 54 -0.93 5.33 -0.55
CA ASN A 54 -0.29 6.64 -0.42
C ASN A 54 -1.27 7.79 -0.67
N ALA A 55 -2.17 7.65 -1.66
CA ALA A 55 -3.21 8.64 -1.92
C ALA A 55 -4.23 8.74 -0.77
N ARG A 56 -4.60 7.62 -0.14
CA ARG A 56 -5.47 7.63 1.05
C ARG A 56 -4.82 8.35 2.23
N LEU A 57 -3.54 8.10 2.48
CA LEU A 57 -2.78 8.81 3.51
C LEU A 57 -2.67 10.31 3.22
N LEU A 58 -2.43 10.69 1.97
CA LEU A 58 -2.44 12.08 1.54
C LEU A 58 -3.79 12.74 1.88
N ILE A 59 -4.91 12.09 1.54
CA ILE A 59 -6.25 12.60 1.87
C ILE A 59 -6.42 12.77 3.38
N GLU A 60 -6.00 11.80 4.19
CA GLU A 60 -6.08 11.89 5.65
C GLU A 60 -5.26 13.08 6.20
N ALA A 61 -4.03 13.25 5.73
CA ALA A 61 -3.19 14.37 6.13
C ALA A 61 -3.78 15.72 5.70
N LEU A 62 -4.34 15.82 4.49
CA LEU A 62 -5.05 17.01 4.02
C LEU A 62 -6.26 17.34 4.91
N ARG A 63 -7.03 16.32 5.32
CA ARG A 63 -8.17 16.50 6.24
C ARG A 63 -7.71 17.04 7.59
N ARG A 64 -6.60 16.53 8.13
CA ARG A 64 -6.01 16.99 9.39
C ARG A 64 -5.42 18.39 9.31
N ALA A 65 -4.82 18.74 8.17
CA ALA A 65 -4.25 20.07 7.93
C ALA A 65 -5.33 21.17 7.92
N GLY A 66 -6.57 20.83 7.57
CA GLY A 66 -7.69 21.77 7.56
C GLY A 66 -7.72 22.67 6.32
N ARG A 67 -8.58 23.70 6.37
CA ARG A 67 -8.89 24.55 5.20
C ARG A 67 -7.74 25.48 4.79
N ASP A 68 -7.01 26.01 5.76
CA ASP A 68 -5.93 26.99 5.54
C ASP A 68 -4.59 26.27 5.42
N ILE A 69 -4.48 25.42 4.40
CA ILE A 69 -3.32 24.57 4.21
C ILE A 69 -2.07 25.36 3.82
N SER A 70 -0.97 25.07 4.53
CA SER A 70 0.39 25.46 4.19
C SER A 70 1.26 24.21 4.10
N ARG A 71 2.45 24.32 3.50
CA ARG A 71 3.40 23.21 3.44
C ARG A 71 3.77 22.72 4.84
N GLU A 72 4.07 23.64 5.74
CA GLU A 72 4.48 23.34 7.12
C GLU A 72 3.29 22.78 7.91
N GLY A 73 2.07 23.28 7.66
CA GLY A 73 0.85 22.73 8.25
C GLY A 73 0.57 21.30 7.79
N PHE A 74 0.77 21.01 6.51
CA PHE A 74 0.61 19.68 5.94
C PHE A 74 1.63 18.68 6.49
N ILE A 75 2.90 19.07 6.61
CA ILE A 75 3.96 18.23 7.22
C ILE A 75 3.60 17.91 8.67
N ARG A 76 3.22 18.91 9.48
CA ARG A 76 2.78 18.66 10.86
C ARG A 76 1.55 17.76 10.92
N ALA A 77 0.64 17.86 9.96
CA ALA A 77 -0.54 17.01 9.89
C ALA A 77 -0.16 15.54 9.59
N LEU A 78 0.75 15.28 8.64
CA LEU A 78 1.32 13.95 8.40
C LEU A 78 2.03 13.42 9.65
N GLU A 79 2.92 14.21 10.24
CA GLU A 79 3.68 13.86 11.45
C GLU A 79 2.78 13.64 12.68
N SER A 80 1.49 13.99 12.62
CA SER A 80 0.50 13.73 13.68
C SER A 80 -0.21 12.39 13.55
N ILE A 81 -0.06 11.68 12.41
CA ILE A 81 -0.71 10.40 12.17
C ILE A 81 -0.09 9.34 13.09
N ARG A 82 -0.92 8.80 13.98
CA ARG A 82 -0.61 7.69 14.89
C ARG A 82 -1.74 6.69 14.82
N GLU A 83 -1.40 5.42 14.97
CA GLU A 83 -2.36 4.31 15.07
C GLU A 83 -3.43 4.34 13.97
N HIS A 84 -3.04 4.74 12.75
CA HIS A 84 -3.98 4.91 11.65
C HIS A 84 -4.07 3.64 10.80
N TYR A 85 -5.28 3.17 10.55
CA TYR A 85 -5.52 1.93 9.80
C TYR A 85 -6.11 2.26 8.44
N VAL A 86 -5.37 1.93 7.38
CA VAL A 86 -5.83 2.08 5.99
C VAL A 86 -6.48 0.82 5.43
N GLY A 87 -6.60 -0.25 6.23
CA GLY A 87 -7.26 -1.50 5.85
C GLY A 87 -6.36 -2.53 5.17
N ILE A 88 -5.04 -2.45 5.36
CA ILE A 88 -4.03 -3.41 4.85
C ILE A 88 -3.52 -4.38 5.93
N GLY A 89 -4.08 -4.34 7.14
CA GLY A 89 -3.64 -5.16 8.27
C GLY A 89 -2.45 -4.58 9.04
N ALA A 90 -1.74 -3.60 8.47
CA ALA A 90 -0.70 -2.82 9.15
C ALA A 90 -1.27 -1.53 9.75
N VAL A 91 -0.65 -1.11 10.86
CA VAL A 91 -0.90 0.18 11.52
C VAL A 91 0.09 1.22 10.98
N ILE A 92 -0.38 2.44 10.72
CA ILE A 92 0.44 3.51 10.18
C ILE A 92 0.76 4.52 11.26
N ASN A 93 2.06 4.76 11.45
CA ASN A 93 2.59 5.72 12.40
C ASN A 93 3.64 6.59 11.71
N PHE A 94 3.50 7.90 11.84
CA PHE A 94 4.56 8.86 11.50
C PHE A 94 5.07 9.52 12.76
N GLY A 95 5.97 10.49 12.65
CA GLY A 95 6.37 11.38 13.73
C GLY A 95 7.42 12.38 13.29
N PRO A 96 7.70 13.42 14.09
CA PRO A 96 8.65 14.47 13.72
C PRO A 96 10.10 13.99 13.55
N LEU A 97 10.39 12.76 13.99
CA LEU A 97 11.70 12.09 13.86
C LEU A 97 11.59 10.75 13.12
N ASP A 98 10.40 10.39 12.63
CA ASP A 98 10.15 9.13 11.95
C ASP A 98 9.15 9.34 10.81
N HIS A 99 9.68 9.30 9.58
CA HIS A 99 8.89 9.56 8.38
C HIS A 99 8.58 8.27 7.61
N GLN A 100 8.77 7.09 8.22
CA GLN A 100 8.42 5.81 7.64
C GLN A 100 7.13 5.27 8.30
N GLY A 101 6.06 5.22 7.52
CA GLY A 101 4.72 4.91 8.04
C GLY A 101 4.53 3.45 8.50
N ILE A 102 5.26 2.53 7.87
CA ILE A 102 5.12 1.08 7.98
C ILE A 102 6.53 0.47 7.89
N ASP A 103 6.83 -0.46 8.78
CA ASP A 103 8.09 -1.24 8.80
C ASP A 103 7.90 -2.70 8.35
N ASP A 104 6.65 -3.13 8.18
CA ASP A 104 6.29 -4.49 7.79
C ASP A 104 6.78 -4.82 6.37
N VAL A 105 7.15 -6.09 6.16
CA VAL A 105 7.60 -6.58 4.85
C VAL A 105 6.87 -7.87 4.48
N TYR A 106 6.42 -7.94 3.23
CA TYR A 106 5.72 -9.10 2.69
C TYR A 106 6.66 -9.84 1.73
N LEU A 107 7.12 -11.02 2.12
CA LEU A 107 8.00 -11.83 1.29
C LEU A 107 7.17 -12.64 0.30
N THR A 108 7.43 -12.45 -0.99
CA THR A 108 6.77 -13.18 -2.08
C THR A 108 7.77 -14.02 -2.86
N GLN A 109 7.27 -15.06 -3.52
CA GLN A 109 8.02 -15.88 -4.46
C GLN A 109 7.27 -15.98 -5.78
N VAL A 110 8.01 -15.94 -6.89
CA VAL A 110 7.48 -16.32 -8.20
C VAL A 110 7.29 -17.83 -8.23
N LYS A 111 6.03 -18.27 -8.34
CA LYS A 111 5.65 -19.67 -8.48
C LYS A 111 4.57 -19.83 -9.54
N ASN A 112 4.85 -20.63 -10.56
CA ASN A 112 4.02 -20.81 -11.75
C ASN A 112 3.69 -19.46 -12.42
N GLY A 113 4.70 -18.60 -12.55
CA GLY A 113 4.56 -17.27 -13.14
C GLY A 113 3.72 -16.27 -12.35
N LYS A 114 3.41 -16.56 -11.07
CA LYS A 114 2.63 -15.68 -10.19
C LYS A 114 3.40 -15.39 -8.90
N LEU A 115 3.25 -14.17 -8.38
CA LEU A 115 3.74 -13.82 -7.06
C LEU A 115 2.83 -14.42 -5.97
N GLN A 116 3.39 -15.29 -5.15
CA GLN A 116 2.70 -15.91 -4.01
C GLN A 116 3.33 -15.42 -2.71
N LEU A 117 2.50 -15.05 -1.73
CA LEU A 117 2.96 -14.67 -0.40
C LEU A 117 3.52 -15.91 0.32
N LEU A 118 4.74 -15.78 0.84
CA LEU A 118 5.39 -16.80 1.67
C LEU A 118 5.28 -16.47 3.16
N LEU A 119 5.55 -15.22 3.51
CA LEU A 119 5.64 -14.76 4.89
C LEU A 119 5.22 -13.30 5.00
N TYR A 120 4.56 -12.99 6.10
CA TYR A 120 4.31 -11.65 6.61
C TYR A 120 5.14 -11.46 7.88
N LYS A 121 5.88 -10.36 7.98
CA LYS A 121 6.73 -10.04 9.12
C LYS A 121 6.64 -8.58 9.50
#